data_AF-A0A382FGW5-F1
#
_entry.id   AF-A0A382FGW5-F1
#
_cell.length_a   1.000
_cell.length_b   1.000
_cell.length_c   1.000
_cell.angle_alpha   90.00
_cell.angle_beta   90.00
_cell.angle_gamma   90.00
#
_symmetry.space_group_name_H-M   'P 1'
#
loop_
_entity.id
_entity.type
_entity.pdbx_description
1 polymer ?
#
loop_
_entity_poly.entity_id
_entity_poly.type
_entity_poly.pdbx_seq_one_letter_code
_entity_poly.pdbx_strand_id
1 'polypeptide(L)'
;MAEFALLPEKIQELAAKQIDPTSIVVCAIGGVQLFQPDFILVTEHKLLVLAETTIGTLSYAMVRFNLDFNQIIFLSIEQTFWQKIARQSCLKVETPREIYLINGLKLLDSKKIITLIRNQLANNDLSKT
;
A
#
# COMPACT_ATOMS: atom_id res chain seq x y z
N MET A 1 -7.11 15.76 0.62
CA MET A 1 -5.70 15.35 0.65
C MET A 1 -5.01 15.73 -0.65
N ALA A 2 -3.95 16.54 -0.60
CA ALA A 2 -3.26 16.97 -1.81
C ALA A 2 -2.60 15.81 -2.58
N GLU A 3 -2.10 14.78 -1.87
CA GLU A 3 -1.33 13.69 -2.48
C GLU A 3 -2.18 12.73 -3.33
N PHE A 4 -3.42 12.43 -2.92
CA PHE A 4 -4.33 11.58 -3.70
C PHE A 4 -4.70 12.23 -5.04
N ALA A 5 -4.89 13.55 -5.06
CA ALA A 5 -5.21 14.30 -6.28
C ALA A 5 -4.05 14.34 -7.29
N LEU A 6 -2.81 14.00 -6.87
CA LEU A 6 -1.64 13.90 -7.74
C LEU A 6 -1.48 12.53 -8.40
N LEU A 7 -2.32 11.55 -8.05
CA LEU A 7 -2.28 10.23 -8.66
C LEU A 7 -2.80 10.26 -10.12
N PRO A 8 -2.42 9.30 -10.96
CA PRO A 8 -3.02 9.17 -12.29
C PRO A 8 -4.55 9.01 -12.21
N GLU A 9 -5.28 9.61 -13.15
CA GLU A 9 -6.76 9.63 -13.16
C GLU A 9 -7.37 8.23 -13.02
N LYS A 10 -6.85 7.25 -13.77
CA LYS A 10 -7.31 5.86 -13.72
C LYS A 10 -7.11 5.21 -12.34
N ILE A 11 -6.05 5.59 -11.63
CA ILE A 11 -5.78 5.14 -10.26
C ILE A 11 -6.77 5.80 -9.29
N GLN A 12 -7.05 7.09 -9.46
CA GLN A 12 -8.05 7.79 -8.63
C GLN A 12 -9.45 7.19 -8.82
N GLU A 13 -9.87 6.98 -10.07
CA GLU A 13 -11.16 6.36 -10.39
C GLU A 13 -11.29 4.95 -9.82
N LEU A 14 -10.23 4.13 -9.93
CA LEU A 14 -10.25 2.78 -9.39
C LEU A 14 -10.23 2.79 -7.86
N ALA A 15 -9.44 3.67 -7.24
CA ALA A 15 -9.39 3.82 -5.79
C ALA A 15 -10.75 4.24 -5.21
N ALA A 16 -11.43 5.21 -5.84
CA ALA A 16 -12.74 5.68 -5.41
C ALA A 16 -13.84 4.60 -5.46
N LYS A 17 -13.66 3.54 -6.26
CA LYS A 17 -14.55 2.37 -6.29
C LYS A 17 -14.26 1.35 -5.18
N GLN A 18 -13.08 1.40 -4.57
CA GLN A 18 -12.61 0.41 -3.59
C GLN A 18 -12.63 0.93 -2.16
N ILE A 19 -12.35 2.23 -1.98
CA ILE A 19 -12.28 2.91 -0.69
C ILE A 19 -12.82 4.34 -0.84
N ASP A 20 -13.27 4.92 0.27
CA ASP A 20 -13.63 6.35 0.31
C ASP A 20 -12.36 7.20 0.20
N PRO A 21 -12.19 8.02 -0.86
CA PRO A 21 -11.01 8.87 -1.02
C PRO A 21 -10.76 9.83 0.14
N THR A 22 -11.80 10.21 0.89
CA THR A 22 -11.68 11.12 2.03
C THR A 22 -11.10 10.43 3.27
N SER A 23 -11.19 9.10 3.34
CA SER A 23 -10.69 8.27 4.43
C SER A 23 -9.22 7.87 4.30
N ILE A 24 -8.57 8.24 3.19
CA ILE A 24 -7.16 7.93 2.96
C ILE A 24 -6.33 8.77 3.94
N VAL A 25 -5.31 8.17 4.53
CA VAL A 25 -4.38 8.82 5.48
C VAL A 25 -2.94 8.75 5.01
N VAL A 26 -2.60 7.79 4.13
CA VAL A 26 -1.29 7.71 3.47
C VAL A 26 -1.47 7.39 1.99
N CYS A 27 -0.73 8.13 1.16
CA CYS A 27 -0.53 7.84 -0.25
C CYS A 27 0.98 7.65 -0.47
N ALA A 28 1.38 6.50 -1.00
CA ALA A 28 2.78 6.21 -1.28
C ALA A 28 2.93 5.51 -2.64
N ILE A 29 4.12 5.63 -3.22
CA ILE A 29 4.46 4.97 -4.48
C ILE A 29 5.58 3.98 -4.20
N GLY A 30 5.35 2.74 -4.59
CA GLY A 30 6.32 1.66 -4.65
C GLY A 30 6.54 1.22 -6.10
N GLY A 31 7.25 0.11 -6.26
CA GLY A 31 7.70 -0.42 -7.53
C GLY A 31 9.21 -0.30 -7.69
N VAL A 32 9.86 -1.42 -8.05
CA VAL A 32 11.30 -1.47 -8.36
C VAL A 32 11.55 -1.13 -9.83
N GLN A 33 10.52 -1.26 -10.66
CA GLN A 33 10.58 -1.04 -12.09
C GLN A 33 9.86 0.26 -12.42
N LEU A 34 10.57 1.18 -13.08
CA LEU A 34 10.07 2.46 -13.56
C LEU A 34 8.81 2.34 -14.46
N PHE A 35 8.47 1.13 -14.89
CA PHE A 35 7.41 0.86 -15.86
C PHE A 35 6.10 0.33 -15.27
N GLN A 36 6.07 -0.06 -13.99
CA GLN A 36 4.88 -0.56 -13.31
C GLN A 36 4.90 -0.14 -11.83
N PRO A 37 4.60 1.13 -11.54
CA PRO A 37 4.54 1.60 -10.16
C PRO A 37 3.39 0.94 -9.39
N ASP A 38 3.65 0.65 -8.13
CA ASP A 38 2.60 0.34 -7.16
C ASP A 38 2.14 1.64 -6.52
N PHE A 39 0.83 1.86 -6.49
CA PHE A 39 0.20 2.96 -5.78
C PHE A 39 -0.44 2.41 -4.51
N ILE A 40 0.13 2.80 -3.37
CA ILE A 40 -0.27 2.34 -2.05
C ILE A 40 -1.16 3.41 -1.43
N LEU A 41 -2.38 3.02 -1.08
CA LEU A 41 -3.37 3.85 -0.41
C LEU A 41 -3.74 3.18 0.90
N VAL A 42 -3.59 3.92 1.99
CA VAL A 42 -3.89 3.42 3.33
C VAL A 42 -4.94 4.30 3.94
N THR A 43 -5.98 3.68 4.47
CA THR A 43 -7.04 4.33 5.26
C THR A 43 -6.86 3.95 6.74
N GLU A 44 -7.81 4.30 7.60
CA GLU A 44 -7.78 3.87 9.01
C GLU A 44 -7.93 2.35 9.19
N HIS A 45 -8.51 1.65 8.21
CA HIS A 45 -8.86 0.23 8.34
C HIS A 45 -8.40 -0.65 7.19
N LYS A 46 -7.99 -0.06 6.06
CA LYS A 46 -7.66 -0.77 4.82
C LYS A 46 -6.33 -0.37 4.23
N LEU A 47 -5.66 -1.35 3.66
CA LEU A 47 -4.49 -1.22 2.80
C LEU A 47 -4.90 -1.62 1.38
N LEU A 48 -4.96 -0.64 0.48
CA LEU A 48 -5.23 -0.83 -0.93
C LEU A 48 -3.94 -0.62 -1.72
N VAL A 49 -3.60 -1.56 -2.58
CA VAL A 49 -2.48 -1.43 -3.51
C VAL A 49 -3.00 -1.59 -4.93
N LEU A 50 -2.77 -0.56 -5.72
CA LEU A 50 -3.13 -0.50 -7.12
C LEU A 50 -1.85 -0.53 -7.95
N ALA A 51 -1.93 -1.03 -9.18
CA ALA A 51 -0.85 -0.92 -10.14
C ALA A 51 -1.39 -0.43 -11.47
N GLU A 52 -0.53 0.22 -12.23
CA GLU A 52 -0.82 0.57 -13.62
C GLU A 52 0.00 -0.34 -14.53
N THR A 53 -0.68 -0.97 -15.49
CA THR A 53 -0.04 -1.84 -16.49
C THR A 53 -0.41 -1.37 -17.89
N THR A 54 0.53 -1.49 -18.81
CA THR A 54 0.34 -1.12 -20.21
C THR A 54 0.27 -2.38 -21.06
N ILE A 55 -0.83 -2.59 -21.76
CA ILE A 55 -0.99 -3.65 -22.77
C ILE A 55 -1.04 -2.98 -24.14
N GLY A 56 0.05 -3.12 -24.91
CA GLY A 56 0.21 -2.39 -26.18
C GLY A 56 0.35 -0.89 -25.92
N THR A 57 -0.57 -0.09 -26.47
CA THR A 57 -0.63 1.37 -26.26
C THR A 57 -1.63 1.79 -25.17
N LEU A 58 -2.36 0.83 -24.59
CA LEU A 58 -3.43 1.10 -23.65
C LEU A 58 -2.95 0.84 -22.21
N SER A 59 -3.01 1.89 -21.39
CA SER A 59 -2.76 1.79 -19.96
C SER A 59 -4.03 1.40 -19.19
N TYR A 60 -3.91 0.52 -18.21
CA TYR A 60 -4.99 0.07 -17.34
C TYR A 60 -4.56 0.05 -15.88
N ALA A 61 -5.43 0.56 -15.00
CA ALA A 61 -5.29 0.42 -13.57
C ALA A 61 -5.87 -0.93 -13.12
N MET A 62 -5.19 -1.60 -12.20
CA MET A 62 -5.64 -2.85 -11.59
C MET A 62 -5.46 -2.83 -10.07
N VAL A 63 -6.32 -3.55 -9.37
CA VAL A 63 -6.16 -3.81 -7.93
C VAL A 63 -5.18 -4.97 -7.79
N ARG A 64 -4.03 -4.73 -7.15
CA ARG A 64 -3.13 -5.83 -6.75
C ARG A 64 -3.67 -6.55 -5.53
N PHE A 65 -4.10 -5.79 -4.52
CA PHE A 65 -4.83 -6.31 -3.37
C PHE A 65 -5.52 -5.18 -2.61
N ASN A 66 -6.62 -5.53 -1.92
CA ASN A 66 -7.38 -4.67 -1.02
C ASN A 66 -7.60 -5.44 0.27
N LEU A 67 -6.89 -5.07 1.33
CA LEU A 67 -6.86 -5.81 2.59
C LEU A 67 -7.40 -4.95 3.73
N ASP A 68 -8.33 -5.51 4.49
CA ASP A 68 -8.67 -4.98 5.80
C ASP A 68 -7.53 -5.30 6.79
N PHE A 69 -7.21 -4.39 7.70
CA PHE A 69 -6.12 -4.61 8.67
C PHE A 69 -6.36 -5.85 9.52
N ASN A 70 -7.61 -6.18 9.81
CA ASN A 70 -8.01 -7.38 10.55
C ASN A 70 -7.65 -8.70 9.84
N GLN A 71 -7.38 -8.66 8.53
CA GLN A 71 -6.94 -9.83 7.76
C GLN A 71 -5.43 -10.03 7.84
N ILE A 72 -4.68 -9.05 8.34
CA ILE A 72 -3.22 -9.07 8.38
C ILE A 72 -2.76 -9.75 9.67
N ILE A 73 -2.05 -10.86 9.51
CA ILE A 73 -1.49 -11.62 10.64
C ILE A 73 -0.03 -11.28 10.92
N PHE A 74 0.70 -10.83 9.90
CA PHE A 74 2.09 -10.48 10.03
C PHE A 74 2.48 -9.34 9.08
N LEU A 75 3.34 -8.46 9.57
CA LEU A 75 3.75 -7.24 8.88
C LEU A 75 5.21 -6.93 9.19
N SER A 76 6.06 -6.95 8.15
CA SER A 76 7.49 -6.69 8.27
C SER A 76 8.01 -5.77 7.16
N ILE A 77 9.12 -5.09 7.47
CA ILE A 77 9.90 -4.33 6.50
C ILE A 77 11.17 -5.14 6.23
N GLU A 78 11.35 -5.53 4.98
CA GLU A 78 12.57 -6.19 4.52
C GLU A 78 13.38 -5.20 3.67
N GLN A 79 14.70 -5.25 3.78
CA GLN A 79 15.59 -4.44 2.97
C GLN A 79 16.77 -5.28 2.50
N THR A 80 16.90 -5.42 1.18
CA THR A 80 18.13 -5.90 0.58
C THR A 80 19.24 -4.87 0.75
N PHE A 81 20.50 -5.28 0.56
CA PHE A 81 21.64 -4.37 0.64
C PHE A 81 21.50 -3.18 -0.33
N TRP A 82 21.04 -3.43 -1.55
CA TRP A 82 20.75 -2.38 -2.54
C TRP A 82 19.63 -1.43 -2.11
N GLN A 83 18.57 -1.97 -1.50
CA GLN A 83 17.46 -1.16 -1.00
C GLN A 83 17.89 -0.24 0.16
N LYS A 84 18.81 -0.69 1.03
CA LYS A 84 19.38 0.18 2.08
C LYS A 84 20.10 1.38 1.47
N ILE A 85 20.88 1.17 0.41
CA ILE A 85 21.59 2.23 -0.31
C ILE A 85 20.58 3.19 -0.97
N ALA A 86 19.57 2.64 -1.66
CA ALA A 86 18.54 3.43 -2.34
C ALA A 86 17.48 4.04 -1.40
N ARG A 87 17.59 3.82 -0.07
CA ARG A 87 16.57 4.19 0.94
C ARG A 87 15.17 3.64 0.64
N GLN A 88 15.11 2.51 -0.05
CA GLN A 88 13.90 1.78 -0.36
C GLN A 88 13.72 0.58 0.59
N SER A 89 12.54 -0.01 0.56
CA SER A 89 12.20 -1.20 1.32
C SER A 89 11.15 -2.04 0.58
N CYS A 90 11.09 -3.31 0.97
CA CYS A 90 9.97 -4.19 0.70
C CYS A 90 9.06 -4.22 1.93
N LEU A 91 7.79 -3.88 1.76
CA LEU A 91 6.76 -4.13 2.77
C LEU A 91 6.16 -5.51 2.50
N LYS A 92 6.33 -6.42 3.47
CA LYS A 92 5.72 -7.74 3.46
C LYS A 92 4.47 -7.72 4.33
N VAL A 93 3.36 -8.14 3.74
CA VAL A 93 2.05 -8.22 4.40
C VAL A 93 1.57 -9.65 4.25
N GLU A 94 1.43 -10.36 5.36
CA GLU A 94 0.94 -11.73 5.36
C GLU A 94 -0.49 -11.78 5.87
N THR A 95 -1.30 -12.56 5.17
CA THR A 95 -2.66 -12.92 5.56
C THR A 95 -2.72 -14.44 5.75
N PRO A 96 -3.79 -15.00 6.34
CA PRO A 96 -3.94 -16.46 6.46
C PRO A 96 -3.93 -17.20 5.12
N ARG A 97 -4.19 -16.50 4.01
CA ARG A 97 -4.28 -17.10 2.67
C ARG A 97 -3.00 -16.91 1.87
N GLU A 98 -2.41 -15.72 1.94
CA GLU A 98 -1.40 -15.26 0.97
C GLU A 98 -0.38 -14.31 1.59
N ILE A 99 0.80 -14.24 0.98
CA ILE A 99 1.85 -13.28 1.28
C ILE A 99 1.91 -12.25 0.16
N TYR A 100 1.71 -10.99 0.52
CA TYR A 100 1.79 -9.85 -0.39
C TYR A 100 3.09 -9.09 -0.18
N LEU A 101 3.73 -8.73 -1.30
CA LEU A 101 4.99 -7.98 -1.32
C LEU A 101 4.81 -6.67 -2.08
N ILE A 102 5.15 -5.57 -1.40
CA ILE A 102 5.23 -4.23 -2.00
C ILE A 102 6.69 -3.80 -1.99
N ASN A 103 7.33 -3.86 -3.16
CA ASN A 103 8.74 -3.53 -3.29
C ASN A 103 8.93 -2.04 -3.58
N GLY A 104 10.14 -1.50 -3.37
CA GLY A 104 10.51 -0.16 -3.84
C GLY A 104 9.87 1.01 -3.09
N LEU A 105 9.11 0.75 -2.02
CA LEU A 105 8.58 1.79 -1.14
C LEU A 105 9.74 2.57 -0.48
N LYS A 106 9.57 3.88 -0.27
CA LYS A 106 10.50 4.63 0.59
C LYS A 106 10.43 4.08 2.01
N LEU A 107 11.58 3.93 2.66
CA LEU A 107 11.65 3.40 4.02
C LEU A 107 10.78 4.18 5.02
N LEU A 108 10.69 5.50 4.87
CA LEU A 108 9.83 6.35 5.70
C LEU A 108 8.36 5.98 5.54
N ASP A 109 7.91 5.77 4.31
CA ASP A 109 6.51 5.45 4.03
C ASP A 109 6.18 4.03 4.51
N SER A 110 7.07 3.05 4.30
CA SER A 110 6.91 1.71 4.88
C SER A 110 6.78 1.76 6.42
N LYS A 111 7.63 2.55 7.09
CA LYS A 111 7.54 2.72 8.56
C LYS A 111 6.23 3.35 9.00
N LYS A 112 5.79 4.43 8.32
CA LYS A 112 4.49 5.07 8.60
C LYS A 112 3.34 4.07 8.46
N ILE A 113 3.31 3.31 7.37
CA ILE A 113 2.28 2.31 7.10
C ILE A 113 2.27 1.23 8.19
N ILE A 114 3.42 0.65 8.53
CA ILE A 114 3.52 -0.34 9.60
C ILE A 114 3.01 0.22 10.92
N THR A 115 3.44 1.42 11.31
CA THR A 115 3.04 2.04 12.57
C THR A 115 1.54 2.28 12.62
N LEU A 116 0.94 2.78 11.53
CA LEU A 116 -0.50 3.00 11.45
C LEU A 116 -1.28 1.68 11.61
N ILE A 117 -0.90 0.64 10.87
CA ILE A 117 -1.58 -0.66 10.93
C ILE A 117 -1.46 -1.26 12.32
N ARG A 118 -0.26 -1.24 12.93
CA ARG A 118 -0.04 -1.77 14.28
C ARG A 118 -0.82 -1.02 15.35
N ASN A 119 -0.86 0.31 15.28
CA ASN A 119 -1.61 1.12 16.24
C ASN A 119 -3.12 0.82 16.14
N GLN A 120 -3.65 0.64 14.93
CA GLN A 120 -5.05 0.29 14.72
C GLN A 120 -5.39 -1.12 15.21
N LEU A 121 -4.50 -2.10 14.97
CA LEU A 121 -4.67 -3.45 15.50
C LEU A 121 -4.66 -3.48 17.04
N ALA A 122 -3.71 -2.78 17.67
CA ALA A 122 -3.63 -2.69 19.13
C ALA A 122 -4.87 -2.01 19.75
N ASN A 123 -5.38 -0.96 19.12
CA ASN A 123 -6.60 -0.28 19.58
C ASN A 123 -7.86 -1.16 19.42
N ASN A 124 -7.94 -1.94 18.33
CA ASN A 124 -9.05 -2.88 18.13
C ASN A 124 -9.05 -4.00 19.16
N ASP A 125 -7.89 -4.50 19.57
CA ASP A 125 -7.80 -5.51 20.63
C ASP A 125 -8.21 -4.96 21.99
N LEU A 126 -7.84 -3.70 22.30
CA LEU A 126 -8.26 -3.02 23.53
C LEU A 126 -9.76 -2.71 23.59
N SER A 127 -10.40 -2.50 22.44
CA SER A 127 -11.84 -2.22 22.36
C SER A 127 -12.74 -3.45 22.58
N LYS A 128 -12.16 -4.66 22.62
CA LYS A 128 -12.87 -5.94 22.79
C LYS A 128 -12.82 -6.48 24.22
N THR A 129 -12.13 -5.80 25.14
CA THR A 129 -12.08 -6.07 26.59
C THR A 129 -13.00 -5.14 27.36
#